data_AF-A0A948DGR5-F1
#
_entry.id   AF-A0A948DGR5-F1
#
_cell.length_a   1.000
_cell.length_b   1.000
_cell.length_c   1.000
_cell.angle_alpha   90.00
_cell.angle_beta   90.00
_cell.angle_gamma   90.00
#
_symmetry.space_group_name_H-M   'P 1'
#
loop_
_entity.id
_entity.type
_entity.pdbx_description
1 polymer ?
#
loop_
_entity_poly.entity_id
_entity_poly.type
_entity_poly.pdbx_seq_one_letter_code
_entity_poly.pdbx_strand_id
1 'polypeptide(L)'
;MTREPQTRKVDRSTVRVFWNRSLQCRLMMEQALAGGKWEAAGVNAVHAAIAGNDAVLAALRGLKSVSADHHDAARLFLSQFTDEDAQKAGKRLSVILAKKSRVEYDEKRFTEKEAPPGICATRF
;
A
#
# COMPACT_ATOMS: atom_id res chain seq x y z
N MET A 1 -2.96 17.11 -18.54
CA MET A 1 -3.81 15.92 -18.81
C MET A 1 -3.34 14.79 -17.91
N THR A 2 -4.08 14.46 -16.85
CA THR A 2 -3.80 13.30 -16.02
C THR A 2 -4.32 12.06 -16.73
N ARG A 3 -3.42 11.11 -17.04
CA ARG A 3 -3.78 9.82 -17.65
C ARG A 3 -4.66 9.02 -16.68
N GLU A 4 -5.71 8.38 -17.19
CA GLU A 4 -6.50 7.46 -16.37
C GLU A 4 -5.66 6.26 -15.91
N PRO A 5 -5.72 5.89 -14.62
CA PRO A 5 -5.01 4.71 -14.12
C PRO A 5 -5.45 3.47 -14.89
N GLN A 6 -4.49 2.70 -15.40
CA GLN A 6 -4.83 1.45 -16.09
C GLN A 6 -5.36 0.43 -15.09
N THR A 7 -6.54 -0.13 -15.40
CA THR A 7 -7.20 -1.12 -14.54
C THR A 7 -7.44 -2.43 -15.26
N ARG A 8 -7.62 -3.50 -14.48
CA ARG A 8 -8.10 -4.80 -14.97
C ARG A 8 -9.20 -5.31 -14.05
N LYS A 9 -10.23 -5.90 -14.65
CA LYS A 9 -11.27 -6.63 -13.90
C LYS A 9 -10.65 -7.83 -13.19
N VAL A 10 -11.12 -8.10 -11.97
CA VAL A 10 -10.65 -9.22 -11.17
C VAL A 10 -11.81 -9.94 -10.51
N ASP A 11 -11.66 -11.26 -10.39
CA ASP A 11 -12.64 -12.10 -9.73
C ASP A 11 -12.58 -11.96 -8.21
N ARG A 12 -13.72 -12.14 -7.53
CA ARG A 12 -13.79 -12.04 -6.06
C ARG A 12 -12.89 -13.05 -5.34
N SER A 13 -12.58 -14.20 -5.95
CA SER A 13 -11.60 -15.15 -5.40
C SER A 13 -10.20 -14.54 -5.20
N THR A 14 -9.83 -13.53 -6.01
CA THR A 14 -8.53 -12.84 -5.87
C THR A 14 -8.47 -11.91 -4.65
N VAL A 15 -9.61 -11.51 -4.08
CA VAL A 15 -9.66 -10.70 -2.85
C VAL A 15 -8.92 -11.40 -1.73
N ARG A 16 -9.16 -12.70 -1.53
CA ARG A 16 -8.50 -13.48 -0.48
C ARG A 16 -6.99 -13.57 -0.69
N VAL A 17 -6.55 -13.64 -1.95
CA VAL A 17 -5.13 -13.68 -2.30
C VAL A 17 -4.45 -12.36 -1.93
N PHE A 18 -5.02 -11.23 -2.32
CA PHE A 18 -4.48 -9.90 -2.00
C PHE A 18 -4.52 -9.62 -0.50
N TRP A 19 -5.61 -9.98 0.16
CA TRP A 19 -5.74 -9.80 1.60
C TRP A 19 -4.72 -10.61 2.39
N ASN A 20 -4.56 -11.91 2.08
CA ASN A 20 -3.58 -12.75 2.73
C ASN A 20 -2.14 -12.23 2.52
N ARG A 21 -1.83 -11.76 1.31
CA ARG A 21 -0.53 -11.15 1.03
C ARG A 21 -0.30 -9.89 1.87
N SER A 22 -1.32 -9.03 1.98
CA SER A 22 -1.27 -7.83 2.82
C SER A 22 -0.94 -8.19 4.27
N LEU A 23 -1.63 -9.20 4.82
CA LEU A 23 -1.39 -9.67 6.20
C LEU A 23 0.01 -10.25 6.40
N GLN A 24 0.51 -11.04 5.45
CA GLN A 24 1.86 -11.61 5.51
C GLN A 24 2.93 -10.51 5.48
N CYS A 25 2.80 -9.53 4.58
CA CYS A 25 3.71 -8.39 4.51
C CYS A 25 3.64 -7.55 5.79
N ARG A 26 2.44 -7.30 6.34
CA ARG A 26 2.29 -6.60 7.62
C ARG A 26 3.02 -7.34 8.75
N LEU A 27 2.87 -8.65 8.84
CA LEU A 27 3.56 -9.46 9.85
C LEU A 27 5.09 -9.35 9.72
N MET A 28 5.62 -9.43 8.50
CA MET A 28 7.07 -9.30 8.27
C MET A 28 7.58 -7.89 8.58
N MET A 29 6.79 -6.87 8.28
CA MET A 29 7.08 -5.49 8.66
C MET A 29 7.16 -5.33 10.18
N GLU A 30 6.20 -5.88 10.93
CA GLU A 30 6.19 -5.83 12.40
C GLU A 30 7.41 -6.54 13.00
N GLN A 31 7.77 -7.72 12.49
CA GLN A 31 8.96 -8.44 12.91
C GLN A 31 10.25 -7.68 12.58
N ALA A 32 10.32 -7.05 11.40
CA ALA A 32 11.46 -6.25 10.99
C ALA A 32 11.62 -5.00 11.88
N LEU A 33 10.52 -4.31 12.22
CA LEU A 33 10.53 -3.20 13.16
C LEU A 33 11.04 -3.61 14.55
N ALA A 34 10.51 -4.71 15.09
CA ALA A 34 10.93 -5.24 16.39
C ALA A 34 12.44 -5.62 16.42
N GLY A 35 12.98 -6.02 15.27
CA GLY A 35 14.40 -6.35 15.10
C GLY A 35 15.30 -5.18 14.67
N GLY A 36 14.79 -3.94 14.60
CA GLY A 36 15.56 -2.78 14.13
C GLY A 36 15.97 -2.85 12.64
N LYS A 37 15.29 -3.68 11.84
CA LYS A 37 15.55 -3.88 10.41
C LYS A 37 14.70 -2.91 9.58
N TRP A 38 15.07 -1.64 9.62
CA TRP A 38 14.24 -0.53 9.11
C TRP A 38 13.94 -0.61 7.60
N GLU A 39 14.91 -1.02 6.77
CA GLU A 39 14.71 -1.19 5.34
C GLU A 39 13.72 -2.32 5.03
N ALA A 40 13.90 -3.47 5.68
CA ALA A 40 12.98 -4.60 5.56
C ALA A 40 11.57 -4.23 6.05
N ALA A 41 11.46 -3.42 7.11
CA ALA A 41 10.19 -2.89 7.56
C ALA A 41 9.54 -1.98 6.50
N GLY A 42 10.31 -1.07 5.91
CA GLY A 42 9.85 -0.16 4.86
C GLY A 42 9.32 -0.89 3.62
N VAL A 43 10.09 -1.85 3.09
CA VAL A 43 9.70 -2.64 1.90
C VAL A 43 8.41 -3.42 2.19
N ASN A 44 8.34 -4.10 3.34
CA ASN A 44 7.16 -4.88 3.70
C ASN A 44 5.93 -4.00 3.96
N ALA A 45 6.09 -2.80 4.53
CA ALA A 45 5.01 -1.84 4.73
C ALA A 45 4.38 -1.42 3.40
N VAL A 46 5.21 -1.11 2.40
CA VAL A 46 4.74 -0.74 1.07
C VAL A 46 3.99 -1.89 0.41
N HIS A 47 4.54 -3.11 0.46
CA HIS A 47 3.89 -4.28 -0.11
C HIS A 47 2.56 -4.61 0.58
N ALA A 48 2.48 -4.44 1.90
CA ALA A 48 1.23 -4.58 2.65
C ALA A 48 0.18 -3.56 2.18
N ALA A 49 0.58 -2.29 2.03
CA ALA A 49 -0.31 -1.22 1.61
C ALA A 49 -0.86 -1.42 0.18
N ILE A 50 0.00 -1.81 -0.77
CA ILE A 50 -0.41 -2.11 -2.16
C ILE A 50 -1.36 -3.30 -2.19
N ALA A 51 -1.03 -4.39 -1.50
CA ALA A 51 -1.86 -5.59 -1.49
C ALA A 51 -3.21 -5.34 -0.79
N GLY A 52 -3.23 -4.54 0.29
CA GLY A 52 -4.46 -4.12 0.94
C GLY A 52 -5.34 -3.28 0.03
N ASN A 53 -4.75 -2.31 -0.68
CA ASN A 53 -5.44 -1.50 -1.68
C ASN A 53 -6.08 -2.35 -2.78
N ASP A 54 -5.33 -3.30 -3.35
CA ASP A 54 -5.83 -4.22 -4.37
C ASP A 54 -6.97 -5.10 -3.82
N ALA A 55 -6.89 -5.54 -2.56
CA ALA A 55 -7.96 -6.31 -1.92
C ALA A 55 -9.26 -5.50 -1.81
N VAL A 56 -9.17 -4.23 -1.39
CA VAL A 56 -10.35 -3.35 -1.26
C VAL A 56 -10.96 -3.04 -2.62
N LEU A 57 -10.14 -2.67 -3.61
CA LEU A 57 -10.62 -2.41 -4.98
C LEU A 57 -11.24 -3.67 -5.61
N ALA A 58 -10.63 -4.84 -5.41
CA ALA A 58 -11.19 -6.10 -5.89
C ALA A 58 -12.53 -6.43 -5.21
N ALA A 59 -12.65 -6.20 -3.90
CA ALA A 59 -13.85 -6.55 -3.13
C ALA A 59 -15.04 -5.64 -3.46
N LEU A 60 -14.79 -4.32 -3.52
CA LEU A 60 -15.85 -3.31 -3.62
C LEU A 60 -16.13 -2.86 -5.06
N ARG A 61 -15.14 -2.95 -5.95
CA ARG A 61 -15.23 -2.46 -7.32
C ARG A 61 -14.92 -3.52 -8.38
N GLY A 62 -14.45 -4.71 -8.00
CA GLY A 62 -14.14 -5.80 -8.94
C GLY A 62 -12.98 -5.48 -9.88
N LEU A 63 -12.07 -4.58 -9.46
CA LEU A 63 -10.97 -4.08 -10.29
C LEU A 63 -9.66 -4.00 -9.50
N LYS A 64 -8.54 -3.97 -10.22
CA LYS A 64 -7.21 -3.68 -9.66
C LYS A 64 -6.41 -2.76 -10.59
N SER A 65 -5.41 -2.09 -10.04
CA SER A 65 -4.42 -1.38 -10.86
C SER A 65 -3.53 -2.39 -11.60
N VAL A 66 -3.19 -2.07 -12.85
CA VAL A 66 -2.16 -2.79 -13.64
C VAL A 66 -0.96 -1.92 -13.98
N SER A 67 -0.90 -0.70 -13.44
CA SER A 67 0.23 0.18 -13.65
C SER A 67 1.48 -0.35 -12.95
N ALA A 68 2.63 -0.17 -13.61
CA ALA A 68 3.94 -0.33 -12.98
C ALA A 68 4.24 0.81 -11.99
N ASP A 69 3.60 1.97 -12.15
CA ASP A 69 3.67 3.06 -11.18
C ASP A 69 2.73 2.78 -10.01
N HIS A 70 3.31 2.54 -8.83
CA HIS A 70 2.52 2.29 -7.62
C HIS A 70 1.68 3.49 -7.21
N HIS A 71 2.07 4.73 -7.55
CA HIS A 71 1.25 5.91 -7.28
C HIS A 71 -0.09 5.86 -8.04
N ASP A 72 -0.17 5.16 -9.18
CA ASP A 72 -1.45 4.94 -9.87
C ASP A 72 -2.42 4.10 -9.04
N ALA A 73 -1.94 3.21 -8.18
CA ALA A 73 -2.80 2.41 -7.31
C ALA A 73 -3.54 3.30 -6.30
N ALA A 74 -2.87 4.29 -5.71
CA ALA A 74 -3.49 5.25 -4.80
C ALA A 74 -4.37 6.26 -5.52
N ARG A 75 -3.96 6.73 -6.72
CA ARG A 75 -4.81 7.58 -7.56
C ARG A 75 -6.10 6.88 -7.96
N LEU A 76 -6.02 5.60 -8.33
CA LEU A 76 -7.17 4.77 -8.62
C LEU A 76 -8.08 4.64 -7.40
N PHE A 77 -7.54 4.35 -6.22
CA PHE A 77 -8.34 4.29 -5.00
C PHE A 77 -9.10 5.59 -4.76
N LEU A 78 -8.40 6.73 -4.79
CA LEU A 78 -9.00 8.04 -4.56
C LEU A 78 -10.03 8.44 -5.63
N SER A 79 -9.98 7.87 -6.84
CA SER A 79 -11.00 8.09 -7.87
C SER A 79 -12.23 7.19 -7.71
N GLN A 80 -12.11 6.06 -7.02
CA GLN A 80 -13.21 5.09 -6.84
C GLN A 80 -14.04 5.30 -5.57
N PHE A 81 -13.53 6.06 -4.60
CA PHE A 81 -14.18 6.28 -3.31
C PHE A 81 -14.22 7.78 -3.01
N THR A 82 -15.38 8.30 -2.61
CA THR A 82 -15.57 9.73 -2.32
C THR A 82 -15.85 10.01 -0.85
N ASP A 83 -16.09 8.96 -0.04
CA ASP A 83 -16.31 9.09 1.39
C ASP A 83 -15.05 9.56 2.10
N GLU A 84 -15.24 10.30 3.20
CA GLU A 84 -14.16 11.01 3.89
C GLU A 84 -13.09 10.04 4.44
N ASP A 85 -13.51 8.88 4.94
CA ASP A 85 -12.62 7.90 5.53
C ASP A 85 -11.78 7.19 4.46
N ALA A 86 -12.38 6.80 3.33
CA ALA A 86 -11.63 6.31 2.19
C ALA A 86 -10.67 7.38 1.63
N GLN A 87 -11.08 8.64 1.56
CA GLN A 87 -10.19 9.73 1.14
C GLN A 87 -8.99 9.88 2.08
N LYS A 88 -9.20 9.80 3.40
CA LYS A 88 -8.10 9.78 4.38
C LYS A 88 -7.21 8.56 4.18
N ALA A 89 -7.77 7.37 3.96
CA ALA A 89 -7.03 6.14 3.72
C ALA A 89 -6.19 6.21 2.43
N GLY A 90 -6.76 6.70 1.32
CA GLY A 90 -6.06 6.87 0.04
C GLY A 90 -4.93 7.91 0.10
N LYS A 91 -5.09 8.97 0.89
CA LYS A 91 -4.01 9.94 1.17
C LYS A 91 -2.89 9.28 1.99
N ARG A 92 -3.21 8.51 3.03
CA ARG A 92 -2.23 7.73 3.80
C ARG A 92 -1.48 6.74 2.92
N LEU A 93 -2.18 6.03 2.04
CA LEU A 93 -1.58 5.13 1.05
C LEU A 93 -0.59 5.87 0.16
N SER A 94 -0.95 7.05 -0.36
CA SER A 94 -0.05 7.88 -1.17
C SER A 94 1.24 8.24 -0.42
N VAL A 95 1.14 8.57 0.87
CA VAL A 95 2.31 8.87 1.72
C VAL A 95 3.20 7.64 1.91
N ILE A 96 2.61 6.46 2.17
CA ILE A 96 3.36 5.20 2.31
C ILE A 96 4.09 4.88 1.01
N LEU A 97 3.43 5.02 -0.14
CA LEU A 97 4.02 4.74 -1.44
C LEU A 97 5.15 5.72 -1.80
N ALA A 98 5.02 7.00 -1.43
CA ALA A 98 6.10 7.98 -1.63
C ALA A 98 7.38 7.62 -0.84
N LYS A 99 7.25 6.88 0.27
CA LYS A 99 8.41 6.38 1.03
C LYS A 99 9.11 5.21 0.33
N LYS A 100 8.42 4.47 -0.55
CA LYS A 100 9.02 3.37 -1.34
C LYS A 100 10.22 3.83 -2.15
N SER A 101 10.09 4.99 -2.82
CA SER A 101 11.18 5.56 -3.62
C SER A 101 12.43 5.87 -2.80
N ARG A 102 12.27 6.14 -1.49
CA ARG A 102 13.40 6.37 -0.58
C ARG A 102 13.98 5.08 -0.01
N VAL A 103 13.18 4.05 0.21
CA VAL A 103 13.66 2.75 0.71
C VAL A 103 14.35 1.94 -0.39
N GLU A 104 13.91 2.05 -1.65
CA GLU A 104 14.44 1.24 -2.76
C GLU A 104 15.60 1.90 -3.52
N TYR A 105 15.73 3.23 -3.51
CA TYR A 105 16.67 3.94 -4.41
C TYR A 105 17.54 4.99 -3.72
N ASP A 106 17.29 5.35 -2.46
CA ASP A 106 18.12 6.32 -1.73
C ASP A 106 19.33 5.57 -1.16
N GLU A 107 20.56 5.99 -1.48
CA GLU A 107 21.81 5.39 -0.96
C GLU A 107 21.98 5.59 0.56
N LYS A 108 21.04 6.29 1.20
CA LYS A 108 21.03 6.61 2.63
C LYS A 108 20.18 5.60 3.39
N ARG A 109 20.75 5.02 4.45
CA ARG A 109 20.06 4.11 5.37
C ARG A 109 18.73 4.68 5.83
N PHE A 110 17.65 3.92 5.64
CA PHE A 110 16.34 4.22 6.21
C PHE A 110 16.44 4.14 7.74
N THR A 111 16.13 5.24 8.44
CA THR A 111 16.31 5.32 9.90
C THR A 111 14.98 5.19 10.65
N GLU A 112 15.05 4.88 11.95
CA GLU A 112 13.88 4.80 12.84
C GLU A 112 12.97 6.05 12.77
N LYS A 113 13.56 7.25 12.60
CA LYS A 113 12.82 8.51 12.46
C LYS A 113 11.94 8.59 11.21
N GLU A 114 12.23 7.75 10.22
CA GLU A 114 11.53 7.72 8.93
C GLU A 114 10.46 6.62 8.87
N ALA A 115 10.47 5.67 9.81
CA ALA A 115 9.38 4.76 10.03
C ALA A 115 8.13 5.58 10.45
N PRO A 116 7.03 5.55 9.66
CA PRO A 116 5.86 6.37 9.99
C PRO A 116 5.27 5.98 11.36
N PRO A 117 5.03 6.94 12.28
CA PRO A 117 4.12 6.70 13.38
C PRO A 117 2.71 6.52 12.81
N GLY A 118 2.14 5.32 12.97
CA GLY A 118 0.80 5.00 12.46
C GLY A 118 0.69 3.66 11.74
N ILE A 119 1.81 2.98 11.47
CA ILE A 119 1.79 1.60 10.95
C ILE A 119 1.22 0.60 11.98
N CYS A 120 1.31 0.91 13.27
CA CYS A 120 0.76 0.07 14.35
C CYS A 120 -0.77 0.17 14.49
N ALA A 121 -1.44 1.12 13.81
CA ALA A 121 -2.85 1.45 14.02
C ALA A 121 -3.73 1.29 12.78
N THR A 122 -3.26 0.63 11.71
CA THR A 122 -4.06 0.32 10.53
C THR A 122 -5.00 -0.85 10.81
N ARG A 123 -6.11 -0.56 11.51
CA ARG A 123 -7.38 -1.18 11.14
C ARG A 123 -7.73 -0.62 9.76
N PHE A 124 -7.63 -1.48 8.74
CA PHE A 124 -8.29 -1.24 7.47
C PHE A 124 -9.81 -1.28 7.66
#